data_AF-A0A8C5JSU4-F1
#
_entry.id   AF-A0A8C5JSU4-F1
#
_cell.length_a   1.000
_cell.length_b   1.000
_cell.length_c   1.000
_cell.angle_alpha   90.00
_cell.angle_beta   90.00
_cell.angle_gamma   90.00
#
_symmetry.space_group_name_H-M   'P 1'
#
loop_
_entity.id
_entity.type
_entity.pdbx_description
1 polymer ?
#
loop_
_entity_poly.entity_id
_entity_poly.type
_entity_poly.pdbx_seq_one_letter_code
_entity_poly.pdbx_strand_id
1 'polypeptide(L)'
;LTLFVCVIGDKLCSVNISLNFLLIAVSDEELKKRIAEELALERARRDSEAQKRRLFRFQCWWWEFILRNEIANIPQRNLFFDKSARQLEEKDRELKKHDAYYKEQLARLEERSAQFYKVTTEQYQKAADEVSARFKRYESHPICGELQDKILQCYREHAQETLSCSALASQYLNCVNHAKQVNPLGITSVNLCSVKST
;
A
#
# COMPACT_ATOMS: atom_id res chain seq x y z
N LEU A 1 -33.76 -94.00 -37.55
CA LEU A 1 -34.80 -94.58 -36.66
C LEU A 1 -34.11 -95.37 -35.57
N THR A 2 -33.98 -94.81 -34.37
CA THR A 2 -33.55 -95.56 -33.19
C THR A 2 -34.78 -96.23 -32.57
N LEU A 3 -34.92 -97.55 -32.73
CA LEU A 3 -35.94 -98.32 -32.00
C LEU A 3 -35.43 -98.57 -30.58
N PHE A 4 -36.08 -97.97 -29.58
CA PHE A 4 -35.98 -98.45 -28.20
C PHE A 4 -37.06 -99.51 -27.98
N VAL A 5 -36.63 -100.75 -27.74
CA VAL A 5 -37.54 -101.84 -27.36
C VAL A 5 -37.68 -101.80 -25.85
N CYS A 6 -38.86 -101.40 -25.35
CA CYS A 6 -39.21 -101.54 -23.94
C CYS A 6 -40.01 -102.84 -23.79
N VAL A 7 -39.55 -103.76 -22.93
CA VAL A 7 -40.25 -105.02 -22.65
C VAL A 7 -41.09 -104.83 -21.37
N ILE A 8 -42.41 -104.86 -21.52
CA ILE A 8 -43.35 -105.02 -20.39
C ILE A 8 -44.17 -106.28 -20.69
N GLY A 9 -43.71 -107.41 -20.14
CA GLY A 9 -44.27 -108.74 -20.42
C GLY A 9 -43.97 -109.27 -21.83
N ASP A 10 -44.57 -110.40 -22.20
CA ASP A 10 -44.22 -111.22 -23.38
C ASP A 10 -44.71 -110.66 -24.74
N LYS A 11 -44.89 -109.34 -24.88
CA LYS A 11 -45.29 -108.69 -26.15
C LYS A 11 -44.39 -107.47 -26.42
N LEU A 12 -43.55 -107.56 -27.46
CA LEU A 12 -42.82 -106.40 -28.01
C LEU A 12 -43.81 -105.48 -28.74
N CYS A 13 -43.96 -104.24 -28.27
CA CYS A 13 -44.65 -103.18 -29.01
C CYS A 13 -43.67 -102.08 -29.42
N SER A 14 -43.50 -101.88 -30.73
CA SER A 14 -42.74 -100.76 -31.30
C SER A 14 -43.64 -99.54 -31.49
N VAL A 15 -43.35 -98.43 -30.80
CA VAL A 15 -44.04 -97.15 -30.99
C VAL A 15 -43.11 -96.19 -31.74
N ASN A 16 -43.56 -95.66 -32.87
CA ASN A 16 -42.78 -94.75 -33.72
C ASN A 16 -43.13 -93.29 -33.39
N ILE A 17 -42.23 -92.57 -32.72
CA ILE A 17 -42.45 -91.17 -32.33
C ILE A 17 -41.96 -90.26 -33.47
N SER A 18 -42.90 -89.60 -34.17
CA SER A 18 -42.63 -88.69 -35.30
C SER A 18 -41.79 -87.48 -34.88
N LEU A 19 -40.83 -87.09 -35.75
CA LEU A 19 -39.91 -85.96 -35.57
C LEU A 19 -40.58 -84.62 -35.17
N ASN A 20 -41.86 -84.41 -35.50
CA ASN A 20 -42.61 -83.22 -35.09
C ASN A 20 -42.73 -83.05 -33.57
N PHE A 21 -42.80 -84.14 -32.79
CA PHE A 21 -42.84 -84.05 -31.32
C PHE A 21 -41.50 -83.60 -30.73
N LEU A 22 -40.40 -84.02 -31.35
CA LEU A 22 -39.06 -83.61 -30.95
C LEU A 22 -38.80 -82.12 -31.25
N LEU A 23 -39.32 -81.60 -32.36
CA LEU A 23 -39.17 -80.18 -32.72
C LEU A 23 -39.92 -79.23 -31.77
N ILE A 24 -41.14 -79.61 -31.35
CA ILE A 24 -41.94 -78.83 -30.37
C ILE A 24 -41.31 -78.92 -28.97
N ALA A 25 -40.79 -80.08 -28.58
CA ALA A 25 -40.08 -80.22 -27.31
C ALA A 25 -38.77 -79.42 -27.27
N VAL A 26 -38.05 -79.34 -28.41
CA VAL A 26 -36.83 -78.52 -28.54
C VAL A 26 -37.14 -77.02 -28.45
N SER A 27 -38.25 -76.54 -29.02
CA SER A 27 -38.62 -75.11 -28.92
C SER A 27 -39.16 -74.71 -27.55
N ASP A 28 -39.88 -75.60 -26.85
CA ASP A 28 -40.38 -75.37 -25.48
C ASP A 28 -39.23 -75.32 -24.46
N GLU A 29 -38.23 -76.18 -24.60
CA GLU A 29 -37.05 -76.20 -23.72
C GLU A 29 -36.15 -74.97 -23.91
N GLU A 30 -36.05 -74.46 -25.15
CA GLU A 30 -35.30 -73.23 -25.42
C GLU A 30 -36.04 -71.98 -24.90
N LEU A 31 -37.37 -71.96 -24.98
CA LEU A 31 -38.19 -70.90 -24.39
C LEU A 31 -38.08 -70.86 -22.86
N LYS A 32 -38.10 -72.02 -22.19
CA LYS A 32 -37.89 -72.12 -20.73
C LYS A 32 -36.52 -71.59 -20.31
N LYS A 33 -35.46 -71.88 -21.07
CA LYS A 33 -34.12 -71.36 -20.79
C LYS A 33 -34.05 -69.83 -20.87
N ARG A 34 -34.68 -69.23 -21.89
CA ARG A 34 -34.75 -67.75 -22.03
C ARG A 34 -35.51 -67.09 -20.89
N ILE A 35 -36.64 -67.68 -20.46
CA ILE A 35 -37.40 -67.19 -19.31
C ILE A 35 -36.57 -67.29 -18.02
N ALA A 36 -35.84 -68.40 -17.84
CA ALA A 36 -34.97 -68.57 -16.67
C ALA A 36 -33.80 -67.56 -16.66
N GLU A 37 -33.22 -67.28 -17.83
CA GLU A 37 -32.16 -66.28 -18.00
C GLU A 37 -32.65 -64.85 -17.74
N GLU A 38 -33.78 -64.46 -18.35
CA GLU A 38 -34.46 -63.17 -18.09
C GLU A 38 -34.77 -62.99 -16.60
N LEU A 39 -35.34 -64.01 -15.96
CA LEU A 39 -35.67 -63.97 -14.54
C LEU A 39 -34.43 -63.87 -13.66
N ALA A 40 -33.32 -64.49 -14.05
CA ALA A 40 -32.02 -64.37 -13.36
C ALA A 40 -31.45 -62.95 -13.50
N LEU A 41 -31.51 -62.36 -14.70
CA LEU A 41 -31.09 -60.99 -14.96
C LEU A 41 -31.93 -59.98 -14.18
N GLU A 42 -33.26 -60.16 -14.13
CA GLU A 42 -34.15 -59.31 -13.34
C GLU A 42 -33.89 -59.42 -11.83
N ARG A 43 -33.61 -60.63 -11.33
CA ARG A 43 -33.20 -60.83 -9.93
C ARG A 43 -31.90 -60.10 -9.62
N ALA A 44 -30.87 -60.27 -10.46
CA ALA A 44 -29.59 -59.58 -10.31
C ALA A 44 -29.75 -58.05 -10.34
N ARG A 45 -30.62 -57.53 -11.22
CA ARG A 45 -30.95 -56.10 -11.27
C ARG A 45 -31.62 -55.63 -9.98
N ARG A 46 -32.63 -56.34 -9.48
CA ARG A 46 -33.31 -56.02 -8.21
C ARG A 46 -32.34 -56.06 -7.03
N ASP A 47 -31.45 -57.03 -6.97
CA ASP A 47 -30.43 -57.14 -5.91
C ASP A 47 -29.45 -55.97 -5.96
N SER A 48 -29.00 -55.59 -7.17
CA SER A 48 -28.14 -54.43 -7.37
C SER A 48 -28.82 -53.12 -6.95
N GLU A 49 -30.11 -52.94 -7.26
CA GLU A 49 -30.88 -51.77 -6.86
C GLU A 49 -31.16 -51.76 -5.35
N ALA A 50 -31.42 -52.92 -4.75
CA ALA A 50 -31.55 -53.06 -3.30
C ALA A 50 -30.23 -52.71 -2.59
N GLN A 51 -29.09 -53.12 -3.16
CA GLN A 51 -27.77 -52.74 -2.67
C GLN A 51 -27.52 -51.23 -2.79
N LYS A 52 -27.85 -50.61 -3.92
CA LYS A 52 -27.79 -49.14 -4.10
C LYS A 52 -28.66 -48.42 -3.08
N ARG A 53 -29.88 -48.90 -2.82
CA ARG A 53 -30.78 -48.33 -1.79
C ARG A 53 -30.19 -48.43 -0.38
N ARG A 54 -29.52 -49.54 -0.04
CA ARG A 54 -28.82 -49.69 1.24
C ARG A 54 -27.68 -48.70 1.38
N LEU A 55 -26.84 -48.58 0.34
CA LEU A 55 -25.74 -47.62 0.32
C LEU A 55 -26.22 -46.18 0.42
N PHE A 56 -27.27 -45.82 -0.32
CA PHE A 56 -27.86 -44.48 -0.26
C PHE A 56 -28.43 -44.17 1.13
N ARG A 57 -29.15 -45.11 1.76
CA ARG A 57 -29.61 -44.94 3.15
C ARG A 57 -28.46 -44.74 4.12
N PHE A 58 -27.40 -45.53 3.99
CA PHE A 58 -26.20 -45.37 4.83
C PHE A 58 -25.56 -44.00 4.61
N GLN A 59 -25.47 -43.54 3.36
CA GLN A 59 -24.93 -42.22 3.01
C GLN A 59 -25.78 -41.09 3.58
N CYS A 60 -27.12 -41.14 3.47
CA CYS A 60 -28.02 -40.14 4.06
C CYS A 60 -27.89 -40.10 5.58
N TRP A 61 -27.88 -41.27 6.22
CA TRP A 61 -27.69 -41.36 7.67
C TRP A 61 -26.34 -40.77 8.10
N TRP A 62 -25.27 -41.11 7.37
CA TRP A 62 -23.94 -40.58 7.66
C TRP A 62 -23.88 -39.07 7.47
N TRP A 63 -24.50 -38.54 6.41
CA TRP A 63 -24.59 -37.10 6.18
C TRP A 63 -25.36 -36.37 7.30
N GLU A 64 -26.48 -36.94 7.76
CA GLU A 64 -27.25 -36.40 8.89
C GLU A 64 -26.43 -36.41 10.19
N PHE A 65 -25.68 -37.48 10.44
CA PHE A 65 -24.78 -37.56 11.59
C PHE A 65 -23.70 -36.47 11.54
N ILE A 66 -23.03 -36.28 10.40
CA ILE A 66 -22.01 -35.24 10.23
C ILE A 66 -22.63 -33.85 10.43
N LEU A 67 -23.77 -33.57 9.79
CA LEU A 67 -24.45 -32.29 9.92
C LEU A 67 -24.87 -31.99 11.36
N ARG A 68 -25.36 -33.00 12.09
CA ARG A 68 -25.74 -32.86 13.51
C ARG A 68 -24.54 -32.52 14.40
N ASN A 69 -23.41 -33.19 14.18
CA ASN A 69 -22.17 -32.91 14.92
C ASN A 69 -21.65 -31.51 14.61
N GLU A 70 -21.70 -31.08 13.35
CA GLU A 70 -21.27 -29.74 12.97
C GLU A 70 -22.15 -28.66 13.61
N ILE A 71 -23.48 -28.81 13.53
CA ILE A 71 -24.45 -27.88 14.15
C ILE A 71 -24.25 -27.78 15.66
N ALA A 72 -23.95 -28.88 16.34
CA ALA A 72 -23.71 -28.89 17.78
C ALA A 72 -22.46 -28.06 18.19
N ASN A 73 -21.47 -27.91 17.31
CA ASN A 73 -20.26 -27.13 17.57
C ASN A 73 -20.40 -25.63 17.25
N ILE A 74 -21.39 -25.24 16.44
CA ILE A 74 -21.62 -23.83 16.03
C ILE A 74 -21.76 -22.88 17.24
N PRO A 75 -22.54 -23.19 18.29
CA PRO A 75 -22.71 -22.27 19.43
C PRO A 75 -21.40 -21.97 20.15
N GLN A 76 -20.54 -22.97 20.35
CA GLN A 76 -19.24 -22.79 21.00
C GLN A 76 -18.30 -21.92 20.14
N ARG A 77 -18.26 -22.19 18.84
CA ARG A 77 -17.48 -21.42 17.88
C ARG A 77 -17.93 -19.96 17.82
N ASN A 78 -19.25 -19.71 17.79
CA ASN A 78 -19.82 -18.37 17.83
C ASN A 78 -19.51 -17.65 19.14
N LEU A 79 -19.63 -18.32 20.29
CA LEU A 79 -19.24 -17.76 21.59
C LEU A 79 -17.78 -17.34 21.64
N PHE A 80 -16.89 -18.14 21.03
CA PHE A 80 -15.47 -17.80 20.92
C PHE A 80 -15.25 -16.55 20.04
N PHE A 81 -15.92 -16.47 18.89
CA PHE A 81 -15.86 -15.29 18.04
C PHE A 81 -16.41 -14.05 18.73
N ASP A 82 -17.57 -14.13 19.37
CA ASP A 82 -18.19 -13.02 20.09
C ASP A 82 -17.30 -12.49 21.21
N LYS A 83 -16.67 -13.38 21.97
CA LYS A 83 -15.69 -12.99 23.00
C LYS A 83 -14.50 -12.28 22.39
N SER A 84 -13.97 -12.80 21.30
CA SER A 84 -12.84 -12.22 20.59
C SER A 84 -13.19 -10.85 20.00
N ALA A 85 -14.38 -10.70 19.44
CA ALA A 85 -14.90 -9.43 18.90
C ALA A 85 -15.00 -8.36 20.00
N ARG A 86 -15.57 -8.69 21.16
CA ARG A 86 -15.64 -7.77 22.30
C ARG A 86 -14.26 -7.36 22.81
N GLN A 87 -13.30 -8.29 22.86
CA GLN A 87 -11.93 -7.98 23.24
C GLN A 87 -11.27 -7.01 22.26
N LEU A 88 -11.48 -7.22 20.96
CA LEU A 88 -10.97 -6.32 19.92
C LEU A 88 -11.60 -4.94 20.01
N GLU A 89 -12.90 -4.83 20.25
CA GLU A 89 -13.59 -3.54 20.42
C GLU A 89 -13.04 -2.77 21.63
N GLU A 90 -12.81 -3.43 22.77
CA GLU A 90 -12.23 -2.76 23.93
C GLU A 90 -10.79 -2.31 23.66
N LYS A 91 -9.99 -3.15 22.98
CA LYS A 91 -8.62 -2.78 22.59
C LYS A 91 -8.58 -1.63 21.59
N ASP A 92 -9.49 -1.59 20.63
CA ASP A 92 -9.63 -0.47 19.69
C ASP A 92 -10.04 0.81 20.42
N ARG A 93 -10.93 0.71 21.41
CA ARG A 93 -11.32 1.85 22.26
C ARG A 93 -10.14 2.38 23.09
N GLU A 94 -9.34 1.51 23.68
CA GLU A 94 -8.11 1.88 24.40
C GLU A 94 -7.12 2.57 23.45
N LEU A 95 -6.86 1.98 22.28
CA LEU A 95 -5.96 2.53 21.26
C LEU A 95 -6.41 3.92 20.80
N LYS A 96 -7.69 4.13 20.55
CA LYS A 96 -8.23 5.45 20.16
C LYS A 96 -8.01 6.52 21.23
N LYS A 97 -8.15 6.17 22.51
CA LYS A 97 -7.85 7.10 23.62
C LYS A 97 -6.38 7.48 23.65
N HIS A 98 -5.49 6.49 23.49
CA HIS A 98 -4.05 6.75 23.43
C HIS A 98 -3.66 7.58 22.22
N ASP A 99 -4.20 7.27 21.04
CA ASP A 99 -3.94 8.03 19.81
C ASP A 99 -4.38 9.49 19.95
N ALA A 100 -5.59 9.74 20.47
CA ALA A 100 -6.06 11.10 20.75
C ALA A 100 -5.16 11.83 21.75
N TYR A 101 -4.76 11.16 22.82
CA TYR A 101 -3.85 11.73 23.83
C TYR A 101 -2.49 12.11 23.24
N TYR A 102 -1.84 11.19 22.49
CA TYR A 102 -0.53 11.46 21.91
C TYR A 102 -0.58 12.51 20.80
N LYS A 103 -1.65 12.55 19.99
CA LYS A 103 -1.87 13.62 19.02
C LYS A 103 -1.99 14.99 19.69
N GLU A 104 -2.70 15.08 20.81
CA GLU A 104 -2.80 16.32 21.56
C GLU A 104 -1.45 16.75 22.16
N GLN A 105 -0.68 15.80 22.72
CA GLN A 105 0.67 16.11 23.23
C GLN A 105 1.60 16.61 22.12
N LEU A 106 1.56 15.98 20.94
CA LEU A 106 2.34 16.40 19.78
C LEU A 106 1.95 17.81 19.33
N ALA A 107 0.64 18.09 19.18
CA ALA A 107 0.16 19.40 18.78
C ALA A 107 0.59 20.51 19.76
N ARG A 108 0.50 20.25 21.08
CA ARG A 108 0.97 21.20 22.11
C ARG A 108 2.48 21.42 22.05
N LEU A 109 3.25 20.37 21.77
CA LEU A 109 4.70 20.47 21.64
C LEU A 109 5.09 21.25 20.40
N GLU A 110 4.46 20.97 19.26
CA GLU A 110 4.65 21.69 18.00
C GLU A 110 4.29 23.16 18.14
N GLU A 111 3.17 23.49 18.80
CA GLU A 111 2.77 24.87 19.07
C GLU A 111 3.80 25.60 19.92
N ARG A 112 4.22 25.00 21.05
CA ARG A 112 5.25 25.59 21.92
C ARG A 112 6.58 25.79 21.18
N SER A 113 6.97 24.81 20.38
CA SER A 113 8.17 24.87 19.55
C SER A 113 8.09 26.02 18.54
N ALA A 114 6.97 26.14 17.82
CA ALA A 114 6.73 27.21 16.87
C ALA A 114 6.74 28.60 17.53
N GLN A 115 6.14 28.74 18.72
CA GLN A 115 6.20 29.97 19.51
C GLN A 115 7.63 30.31 19.90
N PHE A 116 8.41 29.31 20.36
CA PHE A 116 9.81 29.50 20.72
C PHE A 116 10.65 29.98 19.53
N TYR A 117 10.49 29.37 18.35
CA TYR A 117 11.18 29.80 17.14
C TYR A 117 10.80 31.23 16.74
N LYS A 118 9.51 31.57 16.75
CA LYS A 118 9.03 32.94 16.44
C LYS A 118 9.67 33.98 17.36
N VAL A 119 9.54 33.80 18.68
CA VAL A 119 10.11 34.73 19.67
C VAL A 119 11.62 34.84 19.51
N THR A 120 12.31 33.71 19.25
CA THR A 120 13.77 33.70 19.04
C THR A 120 14.15 34.50 17.80
N THR A 121 13.47 34.29 16.67
CA THR A 121 13.73 35.03 15.43
C THR A 121 13.41 36.52 15.57
N GLU A 122 12.32 36.86 16.24
CA GLU A 122 11.92 38.25 16.49
C GLU A 122 12.92 38.98 17.41
N GLN A 123 13.34 38.33 18.50
CA GLN A 123 14.36 38.89 19.40
C GLN A 123 15.71 39.03 18.70
N TYR A 124 16.11 38.04 17.90
CA TYR A 124 17.34 38.11 17.13
C TYR A 124 17.30 39.26 16.11
N GLN A 125 16.21 39.35 15.34
CA GLN A 125 16.05 40.41 14.34
C GLN A 125 16.04 41.79 15.00
N LYS A 126 15.31 41.94 16.11
CA LYS A 126 15.31 43.19 16.87
C LYS A 126 16.71 43.56 17.38
N ALA A 127 17.45 42.60 17.93
CA ALA A 127 18.82 42.84 18.36
C ALA A 127 19.74 43.20 17.18
N ALA A 128 19.58 42.54 16.03
CA ALA A 128 20.31 42.85 14.81
C ALA A 128 19.98 44.25 14.28
N ASP A 129 18.72 44.65 14.31
CA ASP A 129 18.25 45.98 13.90
C ASP A 129 18.72 47.06 14.86
N GLU A 130 18.71 46.82 16.17
CA GLU A 130 19.25 47.75 17.18
C GLU A 130 20.76 47.96 17.01
N VAL A 131 21.51 46.88 16.77
CA VAL A 131 22.94 46.95 16.44
C VAL A 131 23.12 47.69 15.12
N SER A 132 22.40 47.33 14.07
CA SER A 132 22.46 48.00 12.76
C SER A 132 22.14 49.49 12.85
N ALA A 133 21.14 49.89 13.65
CA ALA A 133 20.77 51.28 13.85
C ALA A 133 21.85 52.08 14.58
N ARG A 134 22.49 51.49 15.61
CA ARG A 134 23.62 52.11 16.32
C ARG A 134 24.89 52.18 15.48
N PHE A 135 25.07 51.20 14.60
CA PHE A 135 26.26 51.04 13.76
C PHE A 135 26.01 51.33 12.29
N LYS A 136 24.96 52.12 11.94
CA LYS A 136 24.78 52.63 10.57
C LYS A 136 26.09 53.27 10.18
N ARG A 137 26.80 52.63 9.25
CA ARG A 137 28.13 53.07 8.86
C ARG A 137 27.96 54.51 8.40
N TYR A 138 28.82 55.38 8.93
CA TYR A 138 28.97 56.73 8.42
C TYR A 138 28.94 56.67 6.90
N GLU A 139 27.97 57.32 6.27
CA GLU A 139 28.01 57.65 4.85
C GLU A 139 29.29 58.44 4.66
N SER A 140 30.37 57.78 4.26
CA SER A 140 31.65 58.42 4.04
C SER A 140 31.52 59.25 2.77
N HIS A 141 31.10 60.50 2.93
CA HIS A 141 31.03 61.41 1.82
C HIS A 141 32.47 61.71 1.35
N PRO A 142 32.83 61.44 0.09
CA PRO A 142 34.18 61.66 -0.39
C PRO A 142 34.49 63.16 -0.32
N ILE A 143 35.43 63.54 0.55
CA ILE A 143 35.86 64.93 0.68
C ILE A 143 36.53 65.34 -0.63
N CYS A 144 36.06 66.44 -1.22
CA CYS A 144 36.46 66.94 -2.55
C CYS A 144 36.05 66.05 -3.74
N GLY A 145 35.09 65.11 -3.58
CA GLY A 145 34.68 64.20 -4.66
C GLY A 145 34.23 64.90 -5.95
N GLU A 146 33.44 65.96 -5.85
CA GLU A 146 33.01 66.72 -7.03
C GLU A 146 34.16 67.42 -7.77
N LEU A 147 35.18 67.89 -7.04
CA LEU A 147 36.38 68.48 -7.64
C LEU A 147 37.26 67.38 -8.26
N GLN A 148 37.29 66.20 -7.65
CA GLN A 148 37.98 65.02 -8.16
C GLN A 148 37.38 64.54 -9.50
N ASP A 149 36.06 64.58 -9.65
CA ASP A 149 35.42 64.20 -10.91
C ASP A 149 35.72 65.22 -12.01
N LYS A 150 35.62 66.52 -11.70
CA LYS A 150 35.91 67.61 -12.65
C LYS A 150 37.37 67.62 -13.12
N ILE A 151 38.33 67.38 -12.22
CA ILE A 151 39.75 67.34 -12.60
C ILE A 151 40.06 66.13 -13.47
N LEU A 152 39.49 64.96 -13.15
CA LEU A 152 39.63 63.76 -13.97
C LEU A 152 39.00 63.94 -15.35
N GLN A 153 37.85 64.62 -15.42
CA GLN A 153 37.21 64.96 -16.68
C GLN A 153 38.07 65.90 -17.53
N CYS A 154 38.61 66.97 -16.93
CA CYS A 154 39.48 67.92 -17.63
C CYS A 154 40.73 67.23 -18.22
N TYR A 155 41.38 66.34 -17.47
CA TYR A 155 42.54 65.61 -17.99
C TYR A 155 42.21 64.61 -19.10
N ARG A 156 40.99 64.07 -19.14
CA ARG A 156 40.53 63.21 -20.25
C ARG A 156 40.31 64.01 -21.53
N GLU A 157 39.76 65.22 -21.40
CA GLU A 157 39.44 66.10 -22.53
C GLU A 157 40.69 66.82 -23.07
N HIS A 158 41.66 67.13 -22.22
CA HIS A 158 42.89 67.87 -22.56
C HIS A 158 44.18 67.08 -22.27
N ALA A 159 44.26 65.84 -22.73
CA ALA A 159 45.37 64.93 -22.41
C ALA A 159 46.76 65.43 -22.88
N GLN A 160 46.82 66.21 -23.96
CA GLN A 160 48.06 66.80 -24.50
C GLN A 160 48.36 68.21 -23.96
N GLU A 161 47.40 68.84 -23.28
CA GLU A 161 47.49 70.22 -22.78
C GLU A 161 47.20 70.28 -21.27
N THR A 162 47.91 69.45 -20.51
CA THR A 162 47.68 69.22 -19.07
C THR A 162 47.78 70.49 -18.21
N LEU A 163 48.43 71.55 -18.71
CA LEU A 163 48.54 72.85 -18.06
C LEU A 163 47.23 73.64 -18.06
N SER A 164 46.27 73.37 -18.96
CA SER A 164 44.95 74.03 -18.95
C SER A 164 44.13 73.67 -17.71
N CYS A 165 44.31 72.44 -17.20
CA CYS A 165 43.66 71.93 -16.00
C CYS A 165 44.36 72.36 -14.68
N SER A 166 45.46 73.13 -14.76
CA SER A 166 46.28 73.53 -13.60
C SER A 166 45.50 74.33 -12.54
N ALA A 167 44.56 75.18 -12.97
CA ALA A 167 43.69 75.92 -12.07
C ALA A 167 42.77 74.99 -11.25
N LEU A 168 42.22 73.96 -11.90
CA LEU A 168 41.34 72.98 -11.28
C LEU A 168 42.11 72.03 -10.35
N ALA A 169 43.33 71.65 -10.74
CA ALA A 169 44.27 70.90 -9.90
C ALA A 169 44.65 71.66 -8.63
N SER A 170 44.89 72.96 -8.75
CA SER A 170 45.20 73.82 -7.60
C SER A 170 44.01 73.93 -6.64
N GLN A 171 42.79 74.04 -7.16
CA GLN A 171 41.56 74.05 -6.35
C GLN A 171 41.33 72.73 -5.62
N TYR A 172 41.52 71.59 -6.30
CA TYR A 172 41.44 70.27 -5.66
C TYR A 172 42.48 70.13 -4.54
N LEU A 173 43.74 70.51 -4.81
CA LEU A 173 44.82 70.43 -3.82
C LEU A 173 44.54 71.31 -2.59
N ASN A 174 44.01 72.52 -2.80
CA ASN A 174 43.61 73.41 -1.69
C ASN A 174 42.47 72.80 -0.87
N CYS A 175 41.48 72.17 -1.51
CA CYS A 175 40.40 71.46 -0.83
C CYS A 175 40.94 70.30 0.03
N VAL A 176 41.85 69.47 -0.53
CA VAL A 176 42.47 68.35 0.20
C VAL A 176 43.32 68.86 1.37
N ASN A 177 44.11 69.93 1.18
CA ASN A 177 44.96 70.49 2.23
C ASN A 177 44.14 71.11 3.36
N HIS A 178 43.05 71.80 3.03
CA HIS A 178 42.12 72.33 4.02
C HIS A 178 41.45 71.19 4.82
N ALA A 179 41.00 70.13 4.14
CA ALA A 179 40.42 68.96 4.79
C ALA A 179 41.41 68.26 5.74
N LYS A 180 42.69 68.18 5.38
CA LYS A 180 43.76 67.64 6.23
C LYS A 180 44.03 68.49 7.47
N GLN A 181 43.88 69.81 7.39
CA GLN A 181 44.11 70.72 8.52
C GLN A 181 42.94 70.70 9.52
N VAL A 182 41.71 70.57 9.03
CA VAL A 182 40.49 70.56 9.87
C VAL A 182 40.28 69.19 10.56
N ASN A 183 40.84 68.10 10.03
CA ASN A 183 40.73 66.76 10.61
C ASN A 183 42.12 66.11 10.84
N PRO A 184 42.90 66.56 11.84
CA PRO A 184 44.28 66.12 12.07
C PRO A 184 44.41 64.69 12.63
N LEU A 185 43.31 64.12 13.13
CA LEU A 185 43.22 62.70 13.45
C LEU A 185 42.80 61.99 12.17
N GLY A 186 43.76 61.43 11.44
CA GLY A 186 43.54 60.58 10.27
C GLY A 186 42.76 59.31 10.62
N ILE A 187 41.48 59.47 10.96
CA ILE A 187 40.49 58.40 10.92
C ILE A 187 40.19 58.24 9.43
N THR A 188 41.10 57.59 8.70
CA THR A 188 40.64 56.69 7.66
C THR A 188 39.73 55.73 8.40
N SER A 189 38.44 55.81 8.08
CA SER A 189 37.39 54.93 8.59
C SER A 189 37.99 53.55 8.81
N VAL A 190 38.06 53.12 10.08
CA VAL A 190 38.39 51.75 10.44
C VAL A 190 37.63 50.88 9.47
N ASN A 191 38.36 50.06 8.70
CA ASN A 191 37.78 48.99 7.90
C ASN A 191 37.08 48.04 8.88
N LEU A 192 35.86 48.40 9.28
CA LEU A 192 34.92 47.46 9.86
C LEU A 192 34.58 46.55 8.69
N CYS A 193 35.07 45.31 8.75
CA CYS A 193 34.84 44.26 7.77
C CYS A 193 33.45 44.38 7.14
N SER A 194 33.39 44.63 5.84
CA SER A 194 32.16 44.45 5.07
C SER A 194 31.76 42.99 5.19
N VAL A 195 30.83 42.68 6.09
CA VAL A 195 30.00 41.48 5.96
C VAL A 195 29.13 41.76 4.75
N LYS A 196 29.56 41.27 3.58
CA LYS A 196 28.67 41.07 2.44
C LYS A 196 27.57 40.13 2.94
N SER A 197 26.37 40.67 3.11
CA SER A 197 25.17 39.84 3.23
C SER A 197 24.88 39.33 1.82
N THR A 198 25.03 38.03 1.66
CA THR A 198 24.56 37.24 0.52
C THR A 198 23.07 36.99 0.67
#